data_AF-X1GLJ0-F1
#
_entry.id   AF-X1GLJ0-F1
#
_cell.length_a   1.000
_cell.length_b   1.000
_cell.length_c   1.000
_cell.angle_alpha   90.00
_cell.angle_beta   90.00
_cell.angle_gamma   90.00
#
_symmetry.space_group_name_H-M   'P 1'
#
loop_
_entity.id
_entity.type
_entity.pdbx_description
1 polymer ?
#
loop_
_entity_poly.entity_id
_entity_poly.type
_entity_poly.pdbx_seq_one_letter_code
_entity_poly.pdbx_strand_id
1 'polypeptide(L)'
;MKRNKFLRLSVCFILALSLIISMGVVGVSGDTEWAEGEGACTAFYMGKDTTENGSYIWGRSEDISASYTKLFQVHEAEGHAPGDMYVSGDWDASFTTFTPMFTWPYPERTLRYILCSDSIYNERQGPEPYAEVGMNEKGVCLSSTVSLSRCKSQISALDPRVSRYNGGLAETD
;
A
#
# COMPACT_ATOMS: atom_id res chain seq x y z
N MET A 1 -24.96 0.90 31.58
CA MET A 1 -23.93 -0.15 31.56
C MET A 1 -22.54 0.53 31.54
N LYS A 2 -21.89 0.68 32.71
CA LYS A 2 -20.56 1.34 32.80
C LYS A 2 -19.50 0.39 32.23
N ARG A 3 -19.14 0.59 30.95
CA ARG A 3 -18.07 -0.16 30.27
C ARG A 3 -16.73 0.10 30.99
N ASN A 4 -16.10 -0.97 31.51
CA ASN A 4 -14.88 -0.91 32.31
C ASN A 4 -13.70 -0.32 31.51
N LYS A 5 -13.47 0.99 31.69
CA LYS A 5 -12.36 1.74 31.06
C LYS A 5 -10.98 1.16 31.38
N PHE A 6 -10.81 0.54 32.55
CA PHE A 6 -9.55 -0.11 32.96
C PHE A 6 -9.14 -1.26 32.05
N LEU A 7 -10.10 -2.10 31.62
CA LEU A 7 -9.80 -3.26 30.78
C LEU A 7 -9.35 -2.82 29.36
N ARG A 8 -9.91 -1.73 28.84
CA ARG A 8 -9.53 -1.16 27.54
C ARG A 8 -8.12 -0.58 27.57
N LEU A 9 -7.77 0.14 28.64
CA LEU A 9 -6.45 0.75 28.77
C LEU A 9 -5.34 -0.32 28.86
N SER A 10 -5.60 -1.42 29.57
CA SER A 10 -4.67 -2.55 29.64
C SER A 10 -4.50 -3.28 28.30
N VAL A 11 -5.57 -3.47 27.52
CA VAL A 11 -5.49 -4.09 26.19
C VAL A 11 -4.75 -3.20 25.20
N CYS A 12 -4.99 -1.88 25.21
CA CYS A 12 -4.25 -0.93 24.38
C CYS A 12 -2.75 -0.89 24.72
N PHE A 13 -2.39 -0.96 26.02
CA PHE A 13 -0.98 -1.03 26.43
C PHE A 13 -0.31 -2.32 26.00
N ILE A 14 -1.00 -3.47 26.09
CA ILE A 14 -0.47 -4.76 25.66
C ILE A 14 -0.32 -4.81 24.12
N LEU A 15 -1.26 -4.24 23.37
CA LEU A 15 -1.17 -4.12 21.90
C LEU A 15 -0.04 -3.17 21.48
N ALA A 16 0.10 -2.02 22.14
CA ALA A 16 1.19 -1.09 21.86
C ALA A 16 2.56 -1.70 22.20
N LEU A 17 2.67 -2.45 23.30
CA LEU A 17 3.91 -3.12 23.68
C LEU A 17 4.24 -4.31 22.77
N SER A 18 3.23 -5.04 22.26
CA SER A 18 3.45 -6.13 21.29
C SER A 18 3.81 -5.62 19.89
N LEU A 19 3.32 -4.44 19.50
CA LEU A 19 3.75 -3.77 18.26
C LEU A 19 5.23 -3.36 18.30
N ILE A 20 5.71 -2.93 19.48
CA ILE A 20 7.13 -2.57 19.68
C ILE A 20 8.03 -3.83 19.67
N ILE A 21 7.51 -4.99 20.08
CA ILE A 21 8.28 -6.24 20.15
C ILE A 21 8.35 -6.97 18.78
N SER A 22 7.41 -6.74 17.85
CA SER A 22 7.47 -7.36 16.52
C SER A 22 8.49 -6.72 15.57
N MET A 23 9.14 -5.61 15.96
CA MET A 23 10.27 -5.03 15.23
C MET A 23 11.57 -5.85 15.38
N GLY A 24 11.54 -6.94 16.14
CA GLY A 24 12.66 -7.86 16.33
C GLY A 24 12.59 -9.08 15.41
N VAL A 25 13.42 -9.06 14.37
CA VAL A 25 13.92 -10.23 13.61
C VAL A 25 12.89 -10.92 12.69
N VAL A 26 12.80 -10.42 11.45
CA VAL A 26 12.57 -11.30 10.31
C VAL A 26 13.94 -11.77 9.84
N GLY A 27 14.30 -13.00 10.19
CA GLY A 27 15.55 -13.63 9.75
C GLY A 27 15.55 -13.81 8.23
N VAL A 28 16.49 -13.15 7.56
CA VAL A 28 16.87 -13.45 6.19
C VAL A 28 17.56 -14.81 6.19
N SER A 29 16.82 -15.87 5.89
CA SER A 29 17.41 -17.13 5.45
C SER A 29 17.50 -17.10 3.93
N GLY A 30 18.74 -17.11 3.43
CA GLY A 30 19.10 -17.06 2.02
C GLY A 30 18.34 -18.03 1.13
N ASP A 31 18.08 -17.60 -0.11
CA ASP A 31 18.90 -17.98 -1.26
C ASP A 31 18.40 -17.24 -2.52
N THR A 32 19.31 -16.49 -3.14
CA THR A 32 19.32 -16.00 -4.54
C THR A 32 18.23 -15.02 -5.04
N GLU A 33 18.72 -13.83 -5.46
CA GLU A 33 18.15 -12.80 -6.35
C GLU A 33 16.72 -12.30 -6.07
N TRP A 34 16.58 -10.98 -5.85
CA TRP A 34 15.34 -10.20 -5.59
C TRP A 34 14.84 -10.10 -4.14
N ALA A 35 15.72 -10.04 -3.14
CA ALA A 35 15.34 -9.81 -1.74
C ALA A 35 15.78 -8.42 -1.22
N GLU A 36 15.54 -7.36 -1.99
CA GLU A 36 15.67 -5.99 -1.50
C GLU A 36 14.26 -5.39 -1.35
N GLY A 37 13.90 -4.94 -0.14
CA GLY A 37 12.76 -4.05 0.12
C GLY A 37 11.38 -4.67 0.35
N GLU A 38 10.96 -5.69 -0.40
CA GLU A 38 9.54 -6.05 -0.56
C GLU A 38 8.85 -6.77 0.63
N GLY A 39 9.28 -6.62 1.89
CA GLY A 39 8.74 -7.42 2.99
C GLY A 39 8.81 -6.85 4.39
N ALA A 40 9.17 -5.57 4.54
CA ALA A 40 9.34 -4.94 5.85
C ALA A 40 8.07 -4.23 6.37
N CYS A 41 7.16 -3.84 5.46
CA CYS A 41 5.93 -3.13 5.81
C CYS A 41 5.13 -3.85 6.91
N THR A 42 4.68 -3.11 7.92
CA THR A 42 3.85 -3.62 9.01
C THR A 42 2.55 -2.84 9.08
N ALA A 43 1.40 -3.52 9.02
CA ALA A 43 0.08 -2.90 9.18
C ALA A 43 -0.59 -3.24 10.51
N PHE A 44 -1.46 -2.34 10.96
CA PHE A 44 -2.34 -2.53 12.10
C PHE A 44 -3.74 -1.99 11.83
N TYR A 45 -4.71 -2.57 12.52
CA TYR A 45 -6.10 -2.18 12.46
C TYR A 45 -6.72 -2.08 13.85
N MET A 46 -7.48 -1.02 14.08
CA MET A 46 -8.30 -0.83 15.27
C MET A 46 -9.74 -0.57 14.83
N GLY A 47 -10.64 -1.47 15.21
CA GLY A 47 -12.07 -1.29 14.98
C GLY A 47 -12.68 -0.26 15.92
N LYS A 48 -13.85 0.28 15.55
CA LYS A 48 -14.58 1.26 16.38
C LYS A 48 -14.78 0.86 17.85
N ASP A 49 -14.87 -0.43 18.17
CA ASP A 49 -15.08 -0.88 19.54
C ASP A 49 -13.80 -0.93 20.38
N THR A 50 -12.63 -0.81 19.73
CA THR A 50 -11.30 -0.82 20.36
C THR A 50 -10.67 0.56 20.50
N THR A 51 -11.28 1.61 19.93
CA THR A 51 -10.84 3.01 20.07
C THR A 51 -11.71 3.76 21.10
N GLU A 52 -11.17 4.82 21.71
CA GLU A 52 -11.90 5.58 22.74
C GLU A 52 -13.09 6.37 22.15
N ASN A 53 -12.89 6.94 20.96
CA ASN A 53 -13.85 7.81 20.28
C ASN A 53 -14.73 7.08 19.25
N GLY A 54 -14.58 5.76 19.08
CA GLY A 54 -15.34 5.00 18.10
C GLY A 54 -14.83 5.10 16.66
N SER A 55 -13.65 5.69 16.43
CA SER A 55 -13.01 5.74 15.12
C SER A 55 -12.49 4.36 14.68
N TYR A 56 -12.41 4.18 13.37
CA TYR A 56 -11.59 3.14 12.76
C TYR A 56 -10.19 3.69 12.54
N ILE A 57 -9.16 2.90 12.85
CA ILE A 57 -7.76 3.25 12.54
C ILE A 57 -7.18 2.12 11.71
N TRP A 58 -6.67 2.47 10.54
CA TRP A 58 -5.87 1.60 9.69
C TRP A 58 -4.55 2.31 9.45
N GLY A 59 -3.44 1.67 9.78
CA GLY A 59 -2.12 2.26 9.64
C GLY A 59 -1.11 1.23 9.17
N ARG A 60 -0.05 1.71 8.52
CA ARG A 60 1.01 0.90 7.94
C ARG A 60 2.34 1.65 8.03
N SER A 61 3.44 0.94 8.35
CA SER A 61 4.78 1.40 8.00
C SER A 61 5.05 1.03 6.54
N GLU A 62 5.52 2.01 5.77
CA GLU A 62 6.13 1.74 4.49
C GLU A 62 7.64 1.64 4.70
N ASP A 63 8.22 0.56 4.20
CA ASP A 63 9.60 0.19 4.45
C ASP A 63 10.21 -0.36 3.15
N ILE A 64 10.90 0.50 2.39
CA ILE A 64 11.59 0.13 1.15
C ILE A 64 13.11 0.20 1.32
N SER A 65 13.65 1.37 1.64
CA SER A 65 15.09 1.62 1.85
C SER A 65 15.36 2.96 2.54
N ALA A 66 16.63 3.23 2.87
CA ALA A 66 17.02 4.51 3.46
C ALA A 66 16.88 5.66 2.44
N SER A 67 16.15 6.72 2.83
CA SER A 67 15.99 7.98 2.07
C SER A 67 14.95 7.98 0.94
N TYR A 68 13.78 7.36 1.17
CA TYR A 68 12.58 7.59 0.36
C TYR A 68 11.74 8.75 0.92
N THR A 69 11.69 9.86 0.18
CA THR A 69 10.93 11.05 0.59
C THR A 69 9.48 10.88 0.17
N LYS A 70 8.57 10.95 1.15
CA LYS A 70 7.14 10.85 0.91
C LYS A 70 6.49 12.22 0.80
N LEU A 71 5.55 12.37 -0.12
CA LEU A 71 4.81 13.59 -0.41
C LEU A 71 3.33 13.39 -0.08
N PHE A 72 2.78 14.30 0.72
CA PHE A 72 1.32 14.37 0.91
C PHE A 72 0.71 15.18 -0.24
N GLN A 73 -0.21 14.58 -0.97
CA GLN A 73 -0.85 15.18 -2.14
C GLN A 73 -2.37 15.06 -2.08
N VAL A 74 -3.03 15.91 -2.87
CA VAL A 74 -4.47 15.84 -3.13
C VAL A 74 -4.64 15.61 -4.63
N HIS A 75 -5.29 14.53 -4.99
CA HIS A 75 -5.75 14.24 -6.34
C HIS A 75 -7.22 14.70 -6.44
N GLU A 76 -7.50 15.65 -7.31
CA GLU A 76 -8.84 16.23 -7.48
C GLU A 76 -9.81 15.25 -8.15
N ALA A 77 -11.12 15.41 -7.94
CA ALA A 77 -12.10 14.55 -8.61
C ALA A 77 -12.07 14.78 -10.13
N GLU A 78 -12.12 13.71 -10.92
CA GLU A 78 -12.04 13.78 -12.38
C GLU A 78 -13.26 13.14 -13.05
N GLY A 79 -13.58 13.62 -14.25
CA GLY A 79 -14.53 12.97 -15.14
C GLY A 79 -13.79 12.33 -16.30
N HIS A 80 -14.20 11.12 -16.68
CA HIS A 80 -13.54 10.32 -17.73
C HIS A 80 -14.49 10.11 -18.90
N ALA A 81 -13.97 10.24 -20.13
CA ALA A 81 -14.73 10.00 -21.35
C ALA A 81 -15.01 8.49 -21.53
N PRO A 82 -16.09 8.11 -22.25
CA PRO A 82 -16.36 6.71 -22.56
C PRO A 82 -15.18 6.06 -23.29
N GLY A 83 -14.61 5.01 -22.69
CA GLY A 83 -13.47 4.27 -23.24
C GLY A 83 -12.11 4.68 -22.67
N ASP A 84 -12.05 5.66 -21.76
CA ASP A 84 -10.82 6.00 -21.05
C ASP A 84 -10.36 4.84 -20.16
N MET A 85 -9.05 4.63 -20.11
CA MET A 85 -8.40 3.54 -19.41
C MET A 85 -7.36 4.09 -18.46
N TYR A 86 -7.37 3.60 -17.22
CA TYR A 86 -6.21 3.62 -16.36
C TYR A 86 -5.13 2.72 -16.98
N VAL A 87 -3.88 3.19 -17.00
CA VAL A 87 -2.73 2.45 -17.48
C VAL A 87 -1.61 2.61 -16.47
N SER A 88 -1.26 1.52 -15.77
CA SER A 88 -0.03 1.48 -14.99
C SER A 88 1.16 1.27 -15.92
N GLY A 89 2.35 1.66 -15.49
CA GLY A 89 3.57 1.40 -16.23
C GLY A 89 4.78 2.05 -15.61
N ASP A 90 5.94 1.56 -16.03
CA ASP A 90 7.23 2.07 -15.57
C ASP A 90 7.93 2.80 -16.70
N TRP A 91 8.70 3.81 -16.31
CA TRP A 91 9.60 4.48 -17.21
C TRP A 91 10.99 3.82 -17.18
N ASP A 92 11.66 3.73 -18.33
CA ASP A 92 13.03 3.22 -18.42
C ASP A 92 14.07 4.06 -17.63
N ALA A 93 15.29 3.51 -17.51
CA ALA A 93 16.42 4.16 -16.84
C ALA A 93 16.64 5.62 -17.26
N SER A 94 16.46 5.90 -18.55
CA SER A 94 16.84 7.14 -19.22
C SER A 94 15.75 8.20 -19.30
N PHE A 95 14.54 7.95 -18.80
CA PHE A 95 13.42 8.89 -18.97
C PHE A 95 13.03 9.13 -20.43
N THR A 96 13.25 8.14 -21.33
CA THR A 96 12.80 8.20 -22.74
C THR A 96 11.71 7.21 -23.16
N THR A 97 11.55 6.06 -22.51
CA THR A 97 10.54 5.04 -22.88
C THR A 97 9.61 4.66 -21.72
N PHE A 98 8.29 4.80 -21.92
CA PHE A 98 7.25 4.26 -21.03
C PHE A 98 6.84 2.84 -21.45
N THR A 99 6.77 1.93 -20.49
CA THR A 99 6.29 0.55 -20.70
C THR A 99 4.93 0.37 -20.04
N PRO A 100 3.82 0.33 -20.82
CA PRO A 100 2.49 0.10 -20.26
C PRO A 100 2.35 -1.33 -19.74
N MET A 101 1.60 -1.49 -18.65
CA MET A 101 1.50 -2.73 -17.89
C MET A 101 0.03 -3.11 -17.65
N PHE A 102 -0.51 -2.89 -16.45
CA PHE A 102 -1.91 -3.18 -16.15
C PHE A 102 -2.83 -2.08 -16.71
N THR A 103 -4.02 -2.47 -17.20
CA THR A 103 -5.02 -1.51 -17.65
C THR A 103 -6.38 -1.80 -17.05
N TRP A 104 -7.15 -0.73 -16.78
CA TRP A 104 -8.48 -0.84 -16.21
C TRP A 104 -9.40 0.27 -16.73
N PRO A 105 -10.65 -0.02 -17.13
CA PRO A 105 -11.55 1.03 -17.60
C PRO A 105 -11.87 2.00 -16.47
N TYR A 106 -11.75 3.30 -16.74
CA TYR A 106 -12.21 4.30 -15.79
C TYR A 106 -13.74 4.30 -15.69
N PRO A 107 -14.30 4.55 -14.49
CA PRO A 107 -15.69 4.95 -14.37
C PRO A 107 -15.86 6.37 -14.93
N GLU A 108 -17.11 6.79 -15.23
CA GLU A 108 -17.41 8.16 -15.69
C GLU A 108 -16.85 9.24 -14.75
N ARG A 109 -16.74 8.95 -13.45
CA ARG A 109 -16.18 9.88 -12.45
C ARG A 109 -15.35 9.16 -11.40
N THR A 110 -14.14 9.64 -11.16
CA THR A 110 -13.34 9.33 -9.98
C THR A 110 -13.57 10.37 -8.89
N LEU A 111 -13.41 9.95 -7.63
CA LEU A 111 -13.59 10.82 -6.48
C LEU A 111 -12.29 11.57 -6.19
N ARG A 112 -12.37 12.71 -5.49
CA ARG A 112 -11.18 13.35 -4.92
C ARG A 112 -10.62 12.48 -3.81
N TYR A 113 -9.29 12.35 -3.72
CA TYR A 113 -8.61 11.67 -2.62
C TYR A 113 -7.30 12.34 -2.24
N ILE A 114 -6.91 12.14 -0.97
CA ILE A 114 -5.53 12.38 -0.54
C ILE A 114 -4.72 11.12 -0.78
N LEU A 115 -3.44 11.29 -1.08
CA LEU A 115 -2.47 10.21 -1.20
C LEU A 115 -1.14 10.61 -0.58
N CYS A 116 -0.39 9.61 -0.14
CA CYS A 116 1.02 9.74 0.20
C CYS A 116 1.80 9.06 -0.93
N SER A 117 2.46 9.86 -1.78
CA SER A 117 3.24 9.36 -2.89
C SER A 117 4.72 9.36 -2.58
N ASP A 118 5.50 8.59 -3.33
CA ASP A 118 6.92 8.85 -3.40
C ASP A 118 7.23 10.17 -4.12
N SER A 119 8.38 10.75 -3.75
CA SER A 119 8.86 11.95 -4.43
C SER A 119 9.35 11.60 -5.83
N ILE A 120 9.21 12.53 -6.77
CA ILE A 120 9.75 12.43 -8.14
C ILE A 120 11.28 12.25 -8.21
N TYR A 121 11.98 12.33 -7.07
CA TYR A 121 13.42 12.07 -6.98
C TYR A 121 13.72 10.63 -6.57
N ASN A 122 12.76 9.99 -5.89
CA ASN A 122 12.79 8.58 -5.56
C ASN A 122 12.17 7.76 -6.69
N GLU A 123 11.09 8.27 -7.26
CA GLU A 123 10.39 7.63 -8.35
C GLU A 123 10.66 8.24 -9.70
N ARG A 124 10.58 7.36 -10.69
CA ARG A 124 10.63 7.73 -12.10
C ARG A 124 9.36 8.49 -12.46
N GLN A 125 9.46 9.48 -13.36
CA GLN A 125 8.28 10.24 -13.80
C GLN A 125 7.20 9.30 -14.35
N GLY A 126 6.03 9.30 -13.71
CA GLY A 126 4.85 8.52 -14.08
C GLY A 126 3.55 9.29 -13.81
N PRO A 127 2.42 8.86 -14.41
CA PRO A 127 1.15 9.61 -14.36
C PRO A 127 0.57 9.75 -12.94
N GLU A 128 0.89 8.83 -12.02
CA GLU A 128 0.68 9.01 -10.59
C GLU A 128 1.74 8.19 -9.83
N PRO A 129 2.74 8.84 -9.20
CA PRO A 129 3.77 8.13 -8.45
C PRO A 129 3.13 7.35 -7.29
N TYR A 130 3.76 6.24 -6.92
CA TYR A 130 3.28 5.22 -6.00
C TYR A 130 2.51 5.74 -4.79
N ALA A 131 1.19 5.55 -4.82
CA ALA A 131 0.27 6.00 -3.79
C ALA A 131 0.06 4.93 -2.71
N GLU A 132 0.82 5.01 -1.62
CA GLU A 132 0.85 4.00 -0.56
C GLU A 132 -0.39 3.92 0.32
N VAL A 133 -0.98 5.10 0.57
CA VAL A 133 -2.07 5.30 1.50
C VAL A 133 -2.85 6.53 1.10
N GLY A 134 -4.17 6.45 1.26
CA GLY A 134 -5.05 7.55 0.92
C GLY A 134 -6.43 7.44 1.54
N MET A 135 -7.18 8.52 1.38
CA MET A 135 -8.58 8.62 1.80
C MET A 135 -9.33 9.48 0.79
N ASN A 136 -10.47 8.96 0.31
CA ASN A 136 -11.31 9.73 -0.60
C ASN A 136 -12.28 10.66 0.14
N GLU A 137 -12.93 11.55 -0.60
CA GLU A 137 -13.92 12.50 -0.09
C GLU A 137 -15.19 11.86 0.52
N LYS A 138 -15.37 10.54 0.36
CA LYS A 138 -16.45 9.76 0.99
C LYS A 138 -16.00 9.08 2.28
N GLY A 139 -14.77 9.32 2.70
CA GLY A 139 -14.19 8.79 3.93
C GLY A 139 -13.81 7.31 3.85
N VAL A 140 -13.61 6.79 2.64
CA VAL A 140 -13.02 5.46 2.45
C VAL A 140 -11.51 5.61 2.46
N CYS A 141 -10.86 4.93 3.40
CA CYS A 141 -9.41 4.87 3.49
C CYS A 141 -8.89 3.56 2.90
N LEU A 142 -7.73 3.63 2.25
CA LEU A 142 -7.02 2.48 1.72
C LEU A 142 -5.53 2.67 1.98
N SER A 143 -4.84 1.61 2.38
CA SER A 143 -3.38 1.54 2.24
C SER A 143 -3.02 0.24 1.57
N SER A 144 -2.13 0.32 0.60
CA SER A 144 -1.71 -0.78 -0.26
C SER A 144 -0.21 -0.60 -0.53
N THR A 145 0.65 -1.59 -0.27
CA THR A 145 0.37 -2.94 0.25
C THR A 145 1.15 -3.28 1.53
N VAL A 146 0.77 -4.38 2.17
CA VAL A 146 1.69 -5.13 3.01
C VAL A 146 2.00 -6.42 2.26
N SER A 147 3.22 -6.51 1.75
CA SER A 147 3.68 -7.71 1.09
C SER A 147 3.66 -8.91 2.05
N LEU A 148 2.99 -9.97 1.62
CA LEU A 148 2.82 -11.20 2.38
C LEU A 148 3.89 -12.23 1.99
N SER A 149 3.97 -13.30 2.77
CA SER A 149 4.84 -14.43 2.45
C SER A 149 4.56 -15.00 1.06
N ARG A 150 5.60 -15.58 0.45
CA ARG A 150 5.49 -16.23 -0.85
C ARG A 150 4.36 -17.26 -0.84
N CYS A 151 3.61 -17.29 -1.93
CA CYS A 151 2.53 -18.25 -2.11
C CYS A 151 3.09 -19.68 -2.13
N LYS A 152 2.41 -20.61 -1.47
CA LYS A 152 2.82 -22.02 -1.47
C LYS A 152 2.81 -22.58 -2.89
N SER A 153 3.79 -23.41 -3.23
CA SER A 153 3.97 -23.94 -4.58
C SER A 153 2.73 -24.67 -5.11
N GLN A 154 1.97 -25.35 -4.25
CA GLN A 154 0.73 -26.03 -4.65
C GLN A 154 -0.35 -25.07 -5.14
N ILE A 155 -0.42 -23.85 -4.57
CA ILE A 155 -1.38 -22.83 -5.00
C ILE A 155 -0.85 -22.17 -6.27
N SER A 156 0.43 -21.80 -6.31
CA SER A 156 1.06 -21.19 -7.49
C SER A 156 1.02 -22.08 -8.74
N ALA A 157 0.94 -23.40 -8.59
CA ALA A 157 0.76 -24.33 -9.70
C ALA A 157 -0.66 -24.33 -10.29
N LEU A 158 -1.67 -23.95 -9.49
CA LEU A 158 -3.07 -23.86 -9.90
C LEU A 158 -3.42 -22.45 -10.39
N ASP A 159 -2.88 -21.43 -9.70
CA ASP A 159 -3.11 -20.01 -9.96
C ASP A 159 -1.75 -19.29 -9.94
N PRO A 160 -1.00 -19.33 -11.05
CA PRO A 160 0.29 -18.67 -11.13
C PRO A 160 0.11 -17.15 -11.15
N ARG A 161 1.01 -16.44 -10.45
CA ARG A 161 1.03 -14.98 -10.49
C ARG A 161 1.16 -14.47 -11.92
N VAL A 162 0.33 -13.51 -12.28
CA VAL A 162 0.47 -12.78 -13.54
C VAL A 162 1.58 -11.74 -13.36
N SER A 163 2.62 -11.81 -14.18
CA SER A 163 3.70 -10.81 -14.19
C SER A 163 3.14 -9.44 -14.50
N ARG A 164 3.70 -8.40 -13.88
CA ARG A 164 3.35 -7.00 -14.15
C ARG A 164 3.55 -6.63 -15.63
N TYR A 165 4.54 -7.23 -16.29
CA TYR A 165 4.79 -7.07 -17.73
C TYR A 165 3.80 -7.83 -18.63
N ASN A 166 2.96 -8.69 -18.04
CA ASN A 166 1.91 -9.45 -18.73
C ASN A 166 0.51 -9.03 -18.25
N GLY A 167 0.36 -7.79 -17.78
CA GLY A 167 -0.93 -7.23 -17.35
C GLY A 167 -1.34 -7.61 -15.92
N GLY A 168 -0.40 -8.02 -15.06
CA GLY A 168 -0.64 -8.15 -13.63
C GLY A 168 -0.65 -6.80 -12.92
N LEU A 169 -1.60 -6.58 -12.02
CA LEU A 169 -1.56 -5.43 -11.10
C LEU A 169 -0.62 -5.73 -9.94
N ALA A 170 0.28 -4.81 -9.63
CA ALA A 170 1.25 -4.95 -8.56
C ALA A 170 1.41 -3.64 -7.79
N GLU A 171 1.97 -3.76 -6.60
CA GLU A 171 2.68 -2.67 -5.94
C GLU A 171 3.84 -2.23 -6.88
N THR A 172 3.95 -0.94 -7.18
CA THR A 172 4.94 -0.40 -8.12
C THR A 172 5.94 0.47 -7.35
N ASP A 173 7.05 -0.14 -6.94
CA ASP A 173 8.23 0.53 -6.39
C ASP A 173 9.28 0.81 -7.48
#